data_AF-A0A7S3SWZ2-F1
#
_entry.id   AF-A0A7S3SWZ2-F1
#
_cell.length_a   1.000
_cell.length_b   1.000
_cell.length_c   1.000
_cell.angle_alpha   90.00
_cell.angle_beta   90.00
_cell.angle_gamma   90.00
#
_symmetry.space_group_name_H-M   'P 1'
#
loop_
_entity.id
_entity.type
_entity.pdbx_description
1 polymer ?
#
loop_
_entity_poly.entity_id
_entity_poly.type
_entity_poly.pdbx_seq_one_letter_code
_entity_poly.pdbx_strand_id
1 'polypeptide(L)'
;ITMTMNALLAAGDQVIAMEPCYQVLQEIARSRNCEVVPWAARFNEATSLFEYDLTDLTELFSAAGARRPKMLILNTPHNPTGYHFYGKQAPAGGSAVGEILRLCAESGTIVFSDEMYGRILQDFQSASGERLFHTFAGLSNTIVLSGLSKPQGLP
;
A
#
# COMPACT_ATOMS: atom_id res chain seq x y z
N ILE A 1 1.43 12.16 -5.78
CA ILE A 1 2.34 11.09 -6.25
C ILE A 1 3.70 11.67 -6.64
N THR A 2 3.79 12.39 -7.76
CA THR A 2 5.05 12.85 -8.37
C THR A 2 5.96 13.66 -7.46
N MET A 3 5.43 14.65 -6.73
CA MET A 3 6.26 15.49 -5.84
C MET A 3 6.96 14.66 -4.76
N THR A 4 6.21 13.79 -4.07
CA THR A 4 6.73 12.93 -3.00
C THR A 4 7.80 11.98 -3.51
N MET A 5 7.49 11.22 -4.56
CA MET A 5 8.43 10.22 -5.09
C MET A 5 9.69 10.87 -5.65
N ASN A 6 9.56 12.04 -6.30
CA ASN A 6 10.73 12.78 -6.79
C ASN A 6 11.60 13.37 -5.68
N ALA A 7 11.02 13.72 -4.54
CA ALA A 7 11.76 14.26 -3.41
C ALA A 7 12.48 13.17 -2.59
N LEU A 8 11.91 11.97 -2.51
CA LEU A 8 12.33 10.95 -1.53
C LEU A 8 13.10 9.77 -2.11
N LEU A 9 12.93 9.48 -3.40
CA LEU A 9 13.58 8.34 -4.04
C LEU A 9 14.86 8.78 -4.77
N ALA A 10 15.90 7.96 -4.73
CA ALA A 10 17.12 8.11 -5.50
C ALA A 10 17.35 6.89 -6.41
N ALA A 11 18.22 7.05 -7.42
CA ALA A 11 18.62 5.94 -8.27
C ALA A 11 19.23 4.80 -7.42
N GLY A 12 18.81 3.56 -7.68
CA GLY A 12 19.23 2.39 -6.92
C GLY A 12 18.39 2.10 -5.67
N ASP A 13 17.47 2.98 -5.25
CA ASP A 13 16.54 2.64 -4.16
C ASP A 13 15.64 1.46 -4.54
N GLN A 14 15.28 0.62 -3.56
CA GLN A 14 14.22 -0.39 -3.75
C GLN A 14 12.87 0.20 -3.37
N VAL A 15 11.86 -0.13 -4.15
CA VAL A 15 10.47 0.19 -3.86
C VAL A 15 9.64 -1.08 -3.97
N ILE A 16 8.92 -1.44 -2.91
CA ILE A 16 7.91 -2.50 -2.98
C ILE A 16 6.60 -1.84 -3.39
N ALA A 17 5.88 -2.41 -4.35
CA ALA A 17 4.59 -1.88 -4.79
C ALA A 17 3.60 -3.01 -5.07
N MET A 18 2.32 -2.79 -4.76
CA MET A 18 1.25 -3.71 -5.14
C MET A 18 1.23 -3.94 -6.67
N GLU A 19 0.93 -5.16 -7.11
CA GLU A 19 0.75 -5.54 -8.52
C GLU A 19 -0.46 -6.48 -8.70
N PRO A 20 -1.32 -6.31 -9.74
CA PRO A 20 -1.38 -5.16 -10.65
C PRO A 20 -1.65 -3.87 -9.86
N CYS A 21 -1.36 -2.70 -10.42
CA CYS A 21 -1.73 -1.43 -9.78
C CYS A 21 -1.96 -0.34 -10.81
N TYR A 22 -2.42 0.83 -10.33
CA TYR A 22 -2.41 2.04 -11.13
C TYR A 22 -0.98 2.38 -11.58
N GLN A 23 -0.69 2.12 -12.87
CA GLN A 23 0.64 2.09 -13.47
C GLN A 23 1.56 3.27 -13.09
N VAL A 24 1.01 4.47 -12.94
CA VAL A 24 1.77 5.68 -12.58
C VAL A 24 2.56 5.50 -11.27
N LEU A 25 2.03 4.75 -10.30
CA LEU A 25 2.68 4.51 -9.02
C LEU A 25 4.03 3.79 -9.16
N GLN A 26 4.11 2.80 -10.05
CA GLN A 26 5.35 2.08 -10.31
C GLN A 26 6.25 2.84 -11.30
N GLU A 27 5.67 3.43 -12.35
CA GLU A 27 6.44 4.09 -13.42
C GLU A 27 7.24 5.30 -12.94
N ILE A 28 6.72 6.07 -11.96
CA ILE A 28 7.48 7.19 -11.40
C ILE A 28 8.75 6.65 -10.70
N ALA A 29 8.66 5.57 -9.92
CA ALA A 29 9.82 4.95 -9.30
C ALA A 29 10.79 4.38 -10.35
N ARG A 30 10.29 3.65 -11.35
CA ARG A 30 11.12 3.13 -12.46
C ARG A 30 11.85 4.24 -13.21
N SER A 31 11.18 5.35 -13.50
CA SER A 31 11.76 6.50 -14.20
C SER A 31 12.92 7.17 -13.45
N ARG A 32 13.02 6.93 -12.13
CA ARG A 32 14.12 7.41 -11.28
C ARG A 32 15.27 6.41 -11.14
N ASN A 33 15.25 5.31 -11.91
CA ASN A 33 16.17 4.18 -11.80
C ASN A 33 16.10 3.48 -10.43
N CYS A 34 14.91 3.44 -9.80
CA CYS A 34 14.66 2.60 -8.65
C CYS A 34 14.35 1.16 -9.09
N GLU A 35 14.72 0.19 -8.25
CA GLU A 35 14.28 -1.19 -8.42
C GLU A 35 12.88 -1.34 -7.84
N VAL A 36 11.90 -1.61 -8.71
CA VAL A 36 10.52 -1.86 -8.28
C VAL A 36 10.31 -3.36 -8.12
N VAL A 37 10.00 -3.77 -6.89
CA VAL A 37 9.71 -5.15 -6.52
C VAL A 37 8.20 -5.31 -6.35
N PRO A 38 7.55 -6.18 -7.14
CA PRO A 38 6.10 -6.33 -7.06
C PRO A 38 5.70 -7.18 -5.85
N TRP A 39 4.70 -6.70 -5.10
CA TRP A 39 3.88 -7.51 -4.21
C TRP A 39 2.62 -7.91 -4.98
N ALA A 40 2.61 -9.12 -5.52
CA ALA A 40 1.59 -9.56 -6.47
C ALA A 40 0.31 -10.03 -5.77
N ALA A 41 -0.85 -9.63 -6.31
CA ALA A 41 -2.14 -10.15 -5.92
C ALA A 41 -2.31 -11.59 -6.40
N ARG A 42 -3.02 -12.39 -5.61
CA ARG A 42 -3.56 -13.69 -6.02
C ARG A 42 -5.06 -13.60 -6.20
N PHE A 43 -5.58 -14.20 -7.26
CA PHE A 43 -7.03 -14.38 -7.41
C PHE A 43 -7.47 -15.58 -6.56
N ASN A 44 -8.43 -15.35 -5.67
CA ASN A 44 -9.03 -16.38 -4.84
C ASN A 44 -10.31 -16.88 -5.50
N GLU A 45 -10.27 -18.07 -6.10
CA GLU A 45 -11.41 -18.68 -6.81
C GLU A 45 -12.65 -18.85 -5.90
N ALA A 46 -12.46 -19.13 -4.62
CA ALA A 46 -13.56 -19.38 -3.69
C ALA A 46 -14.34 -18.10 -3.34
N THR A 47 -13.65 -16.95 -3.27
CA THR A 47 -14.28 -15.66 -2.98
C THR A 47 -14.52 -14.81 -4.23
N SER A 48 -13.92 -15.19 -5.37
CA SER A 48 -13.87 -14.40 -6.60
C SER A 48 -13.29 -12.99 -6.39
N LEU A 49 -12.34 -12.85 -5.47
CA LEU A 49 -11.68 -11.59 -5.14
C LEU A 49 -10.16 -11.72 -5.31
N PHE A 50 -9.51 -10.59 -5.62
CA PHE A 50 -8.05 -10.50 -5.52
C PHE A 50 -7.64 -10.23 -4.07
N GLU A 51 -6.60 -10.92 -3.63
CA GLU A 51 -6.07 -10.81 -2.27
C GLU A 51 -4.56 -10.62 -2.30
N TYR A 52 -4.04 -9.89 -1.32
CA TYR A 52 -2.61 -9.72 -1.08
C TYR A 52 -2.25 -10.43 0.22
N ASP A 53 -1.25 -11.31 0.14
CA ASP A 53 -0.79 -12.10 1.28
C ASP A 53 0.36 -11.39 2.00
N LEU A 54 0.22 -11.20 3.31
CA LEU A 54 1.23 -10.55 4.14
C LEU A 54 2.48 -11.42 4.35
N THR A 55 2.36 -12.74 4.15
CA THR A 55 3.51 -13.65 4.14
C THR A 55 4.44 -13.29 2.99
N ASP A 56 3.89 -13.10 1.78
CA ASP A 56 4.65 -12.64 0.63
C ASP A 56 5.33 -11.29 0.92
N LEU A 57 4.62 -10.35 1.54
CA LEU A 57 5.22 -9.06 1.90
C LEU A 57 6.41 -9.23 2.86
N THR A 58 6.25 -10.08 3.88
CA THR A 58 7.32 -10.41 4.83
C THR A 58 8.54 -11.02 4.14
N GLU A 59 8.31 -11.91 3.17
CA GLU A 59 9.36 -12.51 2.36
C GLU A 59 10.08 -11.47 1.50
N LEU A 60 9.37 -10.51 0.90
CA LEU A 60 9.98 -9.41 0.14
C LEU A 60 10.88 -8.53 1.01
N PHE A 61 10.44 -8.17 2.22
CA PHE A 61 11.27 -7.44 3.19
C PHE A 61 12.50 -8.25 3.63
N SER A 62 12.36 -9.57 3.76
CA SER A 62 13.45 -10.47 4.12
C SER A 62 14.47 -10.61 2.98
N ALA A 63 13.99 -10.77 1.74
CA ALA A 63 14.81 -10.87 0.54
C ALA A 63 15.59 -9.58 0.25
N ALA A 64 15.05 -8.42 0.61
CA ALA A 64 15.76 -7.14 0.54
C ALA A 64 17.01 -7.09 1.43
N GLY A 65 17.07 -7.93 2.48
CA GLY A 65 18.22 -8.06 3.37
C GLY A 65 18.68 -6.73 3.96
N ALA A 66 19.97 -6.46 3.89
CA ALA A 66 20.58 -5.22 4.39
C ALA A 66 20.26 -3.98 3.53
N ARG A 67 19.81 -4.17 2.29
CA ARG A 67 19.48 -3.05 1.39
C ARG A 67 18.30 -2.24 1.89
N ARG A 68 17.31 -2.95 2.46
CA ARG A 68 16.01 -2.47 2.97
C ARG A 68 15.21 -1.68 1.91
N PRO A 69 13.89 -1.89 1.79
CA PRO A 69 13.09 -1.06 0.91
C PRO A 69 13.13 0.41 1.34
N LYS A 70 13.23 1.33 0.38
CA LYS A 70 13.11 2.76 0.69
C LYS A 70 11.65 3.13 0.92
N MET A 71 10.77 2.55 0.12
CA MET A 71 9.34 2.88 0.11
C MET A 71 8.50 1.64 -0.15
N LEU A 72 7.39 1.52 0.56
CA LEU A 72 6.29 0.60 0.28
C LEU A 72 5.12 1.43 -0.28
N ILE A 73 4.75 1.17 -1.53
CA ILE A 73 3.63 1.82 -2.20
C ILE A 73 2.39 0.94 -2.05
N LEU A 74 1.38 1.49 -1.38
CA LEU A 74 0.07 0.88 -1.22
C LEU A 74 -0.96 1.70 -2.00
N ASN A 75 -1.94 1.04 -2.60
CA ASN A 75 -3.13 1.69 -3.11
C ASN A 75 -4.35 1.07 -2.45
N THR A 76 -5.04 1.82 -1.59
CA THR A 76 -6.13 1.29 -0.79
C THR A 76 -7.20 2.36 -0.52
N PRO A 77 -8.47 2.17 -0.92
CA PRO A 77 -9.00 1.05 -1.71
C PRO A 77 -8.33 0.93 -3.08
N HIS A 78 -8.05 -0.31 -3.46
CA HIS A 78 -7.15 -0.62 -4.56
C HIS A 78 -7.82 -0.52 -5.92
N ASN A 79 -7.16 0.14 -6.87
CA ASN A 79 -7.49 0.13 -8.30
C ASN A 79 -6.43 -0.75 -9.01
N PRO A 80 -6.81 -1.84 -9.70
CA PRO A 80 -8.15 -2.13 -10.23
C PRO A 80 -9.02 -3.10 -9.41
N THR A 81 -8.50 -3.67 -8.33
CA THR A 81 -9.10 -4.90 -7.76
C THR A 81 -10.17 -4.68 -6.68
N GLY A 82 -10.29 -3.46 -6.14
CA GLY A 82 -11.17 -3.15 -5.01
C GLY A 82 -10.64 -3.61 -3.65
N TYR A 83 -9.45 -4.22 -3.58
CA TYR A 83 -8.87 -4.71 -2.32
C TYR A 83 -8.69 -3.58 -1.28
N HIS A 84 -8.95 -3.90 -0.01
CA HIS A 84 -8.70 -3.01 1.12
C HIS A 84 -8.21 -3.79 2.36
N PHE A 85 -7.52 -3.10 3.26
CA PHE A 85 -6.92 -3.72 4.46
C PHE A 85 -7.86 -3.79 5.67
N TYR A 86 -9.01 -3.11 5.64
CA TYR A 86 -9.92 -3.09 6.78
C TYR A 86 -10.44 -4.48 7.16
N GLY A 87 -10.43 -4.78 8.46
CA GLY A 87 -10.82 -6.08 9.01
C GLY A 87 -9.92 -7.24 8.61
N LYS A 88 -8.83 -7.01 7.85
CA LYS A 88 -7.88 -8.07 7.49
C LYS A 88 -6.90 -8.29 8.64
N GLN A 89 -6.64 -9.56 8.94
CA GLN A 89 -5.74 -9.97 10.01
C GLN A 89 -4.39 -10.40 9.48
N ALA A 90 -3.34 -10.24 10.30
CA ALA A 90 -2.03 -10.77 10.01
C ALA A 90 -1.93 -12.27 10.40
N PRO A 91 -1.09 -13.08 9.75
CA PRO A 91 -0.94 -14.51 10.07
C PRO A 91 -0.53 -14.77 11.53
N ALA A 92 0.29 -13.90 12.11
CA ALA A 92 0.76 -13.99 13.49
C ALA A 92 -0.24 -13.41 14.52
N GLY A 93 -1.45 -13.02 14.09
CA GLY A 93 -2.43 -12.30 14.89
C GLY A 93 -2.27 -10.78 14.79
N GLY A 94 -3.32 -10.05 15.16
CA GLY A 94 -3.40 -8.59 14.99
C GLY A 94 -3.91 -8.16 13.61
N SER A 95 -3.83 -6.87 13.30
CA SER A 95 -4.33 -6.31 12.04
C SER A 95 -3.27 -6.32 10.93
N ALA A 96 -3.71 -6.46 9.69
CA ALA A 96 -2.86 -6.37 8.50
C ALA A 96 -2.10 -5.03 8.45
N VAL A 97 -2.78 -3.94 8.79
CA VAL A 97 -2.18 -2.60 8.87
C VAL A 97 -1.07 -2.55 9.92
N GLY A 98 -1.29 -3.16 11.09
CA GLY A 98 -0.29 -3.23 12.16
C GLY A 98 0.98 -3.97 11.73
N GLU A 99 0.83 -5.09 11.02
CA GLU A 99 1.96 -5.85 10.50
C GLU A 99 2.75 -5.08 9.44
N ILE A 100 2.07 -4.40 8.52
CA ILE A 100 2.71 -3.53 7.52
C ILE A 100 3.53 -2.43 8.20
N LEU A 101 2.95 -1.75 9.20
CA LEU A 101 3.65 -0.70 9.93
C LEU A 101 4.86 -1.25 10.69
N ARG A 102 4.75 -2.45 11.27
CA ARG A 102 5.87 -3.12 11.96
C ARG A 102 7.03 -3.37 11.00
N LEU A 103 6.76 -4.02 9.85
CA LEU A 103 7.77 -4.29 8.82
C LEU A 103 8.45 -2.99 8.33
N CYS A 104 7.65 -1.94 8.11
CA CYS A 104 8.15 -0.65 7.66
C CYS A 104 8.98 0.07 8.73
N ALA A 105 8.56 0.02 9.99
CA ALA A 105 9.29 0.64 11.10
C ALA A 105 10.65 -0.03 11.34
N GLU A 106 10.70 -1.37 11.34
CA GLU A 106 11.93 -2.15 11.53
C GLU A 106 12.99 -1.93 10.43
N SER A 107 12.53 -1.57 9.23
CA SER A 107 13.38 -1.34 8.06
C SER A 107 13.64 0.13 7.75
N GLY A 108 12.96 1.06 8.43
CA GLY A 108 12.96 2.48 8.08
C GLY A 108 12.24 2.80 6.76
N THR A 109 11.44 1.87 6.24
CA THR A 109 10.71 2.01 4.96
C THR A 109 9.57 3.00 5.11
N ILE A 110 9.45 3.93 4.17
CA ILE A 110 8.35 4.91 4.12
C ILE A 110 7.11 4.24 3.51
N VAL A 111 5.95 4.35 4.16
CA VAL A 111 4.69 3.91 3.55
C VAL A 111 4.13 5.06 2.72
N PHE A 112 4.00 4.87 1.41
CA PHE A 112 3.25 5.77 0.54
C PHE A 112 1.89 5.15 0.23
N SER A 113 0.82 5.65 0.85
CA SER A 113 -0.55 5.13 0.69
C SER A 113 -1.35 6.02 -0.26
N ASP A 114 -1.65 5.52 -1.45
CA ASP A 114 -2.63 6.12 -2.36
C ASP A 114 -4.05 5.71 -1.93
N GLU A 115 -4.74 6.65 -1.29
CA GLU A 115 -6.10 6.50 -0.78
C GLU A 115 -7.09 7.42 -1.52
N MET A 116 -6.87 7.61 -2.82
CA MET A 116 -7.77 8.40 -3.67
C MET A 116 -9.24 7.95 -3.61
N TYR A 117 -9.47 6.64 -3.43
CA TYR A 117 -10.81 6.07 -3.30
C TYR A 117 -11.30 5.98 -1.86
N GLY A 118 -10.49 6.38 -0.86
CA GLY A 118 -10.78 6.14 0.56
C GLY A 118 -12.13 6.70 1.04
N ARG A 119 -12.49 7.90 0.57
CA ARG A 119 -13.77 8.55 0.91
C ARG A 119 -15.00 7.82 0.39
N ILE A 120 -14.89 6.95 -0.60
CA ILE A 120 -16.03 6.15 -1.09
C ILE A 120 -16.49 5.18 0.01
N LEU A 121 -15.58 4.74 0.86
CA LEU A 121 -15.88 3.83 1.96
C LEU A 121 -16.22 4.56 3.27
N GLN A 122 -16.34 5.89 3.27
CA GLN A 122 -16.44 6.68 4.52
C GLN A 122 -17.64 6.35 5.41
N ASP A 123 -18.75 5.94 4.80
CA ASP A 123 -19.99 5.61 5.49
C ASP A 123 -20.08 4.11 5.82
N PHE A 124 -19.07 3.34 5.45
CA PHE A 124 -18.97 1.91 5.75
C PHE A 124 -18.13 1.70 7.02
N GLN A 125 -18.49 0.66 7.76
CA GLN A 125 -17.75 0.18 8.92
C GLN A 125 -17.42 -1.29 8.73
N SER A 126 -16.27 -1.73 9.23
CA SER A 126 -15.96 -3.14 9.32
C SER A 126 -16.90 -3.83 10.32
N ALA A 127 -16.92 -5.16 10.31
CA ALA A 127 -17.63 -5.94 11.34
C ALA A 127 -17.12 -5.66 12.77
N SER A 128 -15.87 -5.17 12.90
CA SER A 128 -15.25 -4.74 14.16
C SER A 128 -15.53 -3.26 14.51
N GLY A 129 -16.32 -2.54 13.71
CA GLY A 129 -16.68 -1.13 13.96
C GLY A 129 -15.62 -0.10 13.54
N GLU A 130 -14.55 -0.53 12.86
CA GLU A 130 -13.53 0.36 12.34
C GLU A 130 -14.09 1.13 11.13
N ARG A 131 -13.94 2.45 11.14
CA ARG A 131 -14.33 3.28 10.00
C ARG A 131 -13.40 3.00 8.84
N LEU A 132 -13.98 2.79 7.66
CA LEU A 132 -13.21 2.48 6.45
C LEU A 132 -12.62 3.75 5.79
N PHE A 133 -12.31 4.79 6.58
CA PHE A 133 -11.82 6.08 6.09
C PHE A 133 -10.48 6.50 6.71
N HIS A 134 -9.52 6.67 5.80
CA HIS A 134 -8.08 6.73 5.94
C HIS A 134 -7.40 5.57 6.67
N THR A 135 -6.93 4.59 5.89
CA THR A 135 -6.28 3.38 6.41
C THR A 135 -4.96 3.70 7.12
N PHE A 136 -4.16 4.61 6.53
CA PHE A 136 -2.81 4.91 7.01
C PHE A 136 -2.61 6.35 7.52
N ALA A 137 -3.65 7.19 7.54
CA ALA A 137 -3.49 8.58 7.99
C ALA A 137 -3.22 8.69 9.49
N GLY A 138 -2.29 9.57 9.85
CA GLY A 138 -1.88 9.77 11.25
C GLY A 138 -0.98 8.68 11.81
N LEU A 139 -0.61 7.67 11.00
CA LEU A 139 0.32 6.61 11.39
C LEU A 139 1.77 7.05 11.14
N SER A 140 2.70 6.51 11.92
CA SER A 140 4.12 6.88 11.83
C SER A 140 4.75 6.44 10.50
N ASN A 141 5.63 7.28 9.97
CA ASN A 141 6.38 7.03 8.72
C ASN A 141 5.48 6.77 7.49
N THR A 142 4.27 7.34 7.48
CA THR A 142 3.34 7.25 6.37
C THR A 142 3.15 8.58 5.66
N ILE A 143 2.96 8.52 4.35
CA ILE A 143 2.54 9.61 3.49
C ILE A 143 1.26 9.16 2.80
N VAL A 144 0.15 9.83 3.09
CA VAL A 144 -1.15 9.52 2.49
C VAL A 144 -1.45 10.50 1.37
N LEU A 145 -1.77 9.97 0.20
CA LEU A 145 -2.35 10.72 -0.90
C LEU A 145 -3.86 10.55 -0.87
N SER A 146 -4.59 11.67 -0.96
CA SER A 146 -6.02 11.69 -1.17
C SER A 146 -6.41 12.89 -2.02
N GLY A 147 -7.68 12.96 -2.42
CA GLY A 147 -8.19 14.03 -3.25
C GLY A 147 -9.69 13.92 -3.47
N LEU A 148 -10.24 14.88 -4.22
CA LEU A 148 -11.69 15.03 -4.41
C LEU A 148 -12.20 14.45 -5.74
N SER A 149 -11.30 14.07 -6.65
CA SER A 149 -11.66 13.68 -8.01
C SER A 149 -12.50 12.41 -8.10
N LYS A 150 -12.19 11.40 -7.28
CA LYS A 150 -12.99 10.17 -7.21
C LYS A 150 -14.19 10.29 -6.26
N PRO A 151 -14.03 10.78 -5.02
CA PRO A 151 -15.15 10.76 -4.09
C PRO A 151 -16.17 11.89 -4.28
N GLN A 152 -15.82 13.01 -4.92
CA GLN A 152 -16.75 14.11 -5.21
C GLN A 152 -16.94 14.37 -6.72
N GLY A 153 -16.27 13.61 -7.60
CA GLY A 153 -16.37 13.83 -9.04
C GLY A 153 -15.79 15.17 -9.50
N LEU A 154 -14.79 15.70 -8.80
CA LEU A 154 -14.12 16.97 -9.10
C LEU A 154 -12.74 16.72 -9.77
N PRO A 155 -12.68 16.54 -11.11
CA PRO A 155 -11.47 16.18 -11.83
C PRO A 155 -10.37 17.25 -11.78
#